data_AF-A0A2X3JTD6-F1
#
_entry.id   AF-A0A2X3JTD6-F1
#
_cell.length_a   1.000
_cell.length_b   1.000
_cell.length_c   1.000
_cell.angle_alpha   90.00
_cell.angle_beta   90.00
_cell.angle_gamma   90.00
#
_symmetry.space_group_name_H-M   'P 1'
#
loop_
_entity.id
_entity.type
_entity.pdbx_description
1 polymer ?
#
loop_
_entity_poly.entity_id
_entity_poly.type
_entity_poly.pdbx_seq_one_letter_code
_entity_poly.pdbx_strand_id
1 'polypeptide(L)'
;MRVISDLPLRLRWQNKSRDIHYIIRHLTETLGTDNLAESHLQVANELFYRNKAAWLVGKLITPSGTLPFLLPIHQTDDGELFIDTCLTTTAEASIVFGFARSYFMVYAPLPAALVEWLREILPGKTTAELYMAIAARSTPKPKATANISFIYRAVMSSSLKRRVFVEW
;
A
#
# COMPACT_ATOMS: atom_id res chain seq x y z
N MET A 1 10.56 -8.89 8.63
CA MET A 1 9.98 -8.02 7.59
C MET A 1 10.14 -6.55 7.98
N ARG A 2 11.14 -5.86 7.43
CA ARG A 2 11.54 -4.49 7.85
C ARG A 2 10.56 -3.40 7.38
N VAL A 3 9.83 -3.67 6.29
CA VAL A 3 8.85 -2.81 5.63
C VAL A 3 7.84 -2.16 6.58
N ILE A 4 7.21 -2.93 7.49
CA ILE A 4 6.17 -2.41 8.39
C ILE A 4 6.78 -1.50 9.49
N SER A 5 8.09 -1.63 9.76
CA SER A 5 8.81 -0.73 10.67
C SER A 5 9.24 0.57 10.02
N ASP A 6 9.35 0.61 8.70
CA ASP A 6 9.78 1.78 7.94
C ASP A 6 8.60 2.67 7.50
N LEU A 7 7.36 2.24 7.75
CA LEU A 7 6.17 3.03 7.44
C LEU A 7 6.16 4.34 8.25
N PRO A 8 5.81 5.49 7.63
CA PRO A 8 5.80 6.80 8.30
C PRO A 8 4.66 6.95 9.33
N LEU A 9 3.98 5.87 9.70
CA LEU A 9 2.86 5.86 10.63
C LEU A 9 3.36 5.94 12.08
N ARG A 10 3.15 7.08 12.74
CA ARG A 10 3.60 7.32 14.12
C ARG A 10 2.68 6.77 15.22
N LEU A 11 1.74 5.92 14.87
CA LEU A 11 0.72 5.42 15.80
C LEU A 11 1.05 4.00 16.26
N ARG A 12 0.57 3.65 17.45
CA ARG A 12 0.88 2.35 18.07
C ARG A 12 0.21 1.24 17.28
N TRP A 13 0.90 0.12 17.15
CA TRP A 13 0.35 -1.10 16.57
C TRP A 13 -0.34 -1.91 17.67
N GLN A 14 -1.55 -2.40 17.40
CA GLN A 14 -2.27 -3.27 18.34
C GLN A 14 -1.45 -4.55 18.58
N ASN A 15 -1.05 -5.24 17.51
CA ASN A 15 -0.14 -6.39 17.60
C ASN A 15 0.62 -6.59 16.29
N LYS A 16 1.76 -5.92 16.17
CA LYS A 16 2.60 -5.96 14.96
C LYS A 16 3.08 -7.38 14.61
N SER A 17 3.44 -8.17 15.62
CA SER A 17 4.00 -9.52 15.41
C SER A 17 2.94 -10.47 14.86
N ARG A 18 1.71 -10.39 15.37
CA ARG A 18 0.56 -11.15 14.87
C ARG A 18 0.32 -10.85 13.40
N ASP A 19 0.26 -9.57 13.06
CA ASP A 19 -0.06 -9.14 11.70
C ASP A 19 1.05 -9.56 10.70
N ILE A 20 2.32 -9.47 11.10
CA ILE A 20 3.45 -10.02 10.32
C ILE A 20 3.30 -11.52 10.11
N HIS A 21 2.93 -12.26 11.16
CA HIS A 21 2.77 -13.71 11.08
C HIS A 21 1.64 -14.09 10.10
N TYR A 22 0.51 -13.37 10.11
CA TYR A 22 -0.56 -13.59 9.14
C TYR A 22 -0.13 -13.32 7.70
N ILE A 23 0.64 -12.27 7.46
CA ILE A 23 1.18 -11.98 6.12
C ILE A 23 2.12 -13.10 5.67
N ILE A 24 3.07 -13.52 6.51
CA ILE A 24 4.02 -14.58 6.15
C ILE A 24 3.29 -15.90 5.88
N ARG A 25 2.30 -16.22 6.71
CA ARG A 25 1.47 -17.41 6.52
C ARG A 25 0.74 -17.37 5.17
N HIS A 26 0.04 -16.29 4.87
CA HIS A 26 -0.66 -16.11 3.58
C HIS A 26 0.29 -16.23 2.38
N LEU A 27 1.46 -15.59 2.45
CA LEU A 27 2.48 -15.66 1.40
C LEU A 27 3.02 -17.08 1.21
N THR A 28 3.25 -17.80 2.31
CA THR A 28 3.73 -19.19 2.28
C THR A 28 2.68 -20.12 1.69
N GLU A 29 1.40 -19.94 2.05
CA GLU A 29 0.28 -20.70 1.49
C GLU A 29 0.06 -20.40 0.00
N THR A 30 0.31 -19.16 -0.44
CA THR A 30 0.13 -18.74 -1.83
C THR A 30 1.27 -19.19 -2.75
N LEU A 31 2.52 -19.04 -2.32
CA LEU A 31 3.70 -19.26 -3.16
C LEU A 31 4.40 -20.61 -2.92
N GLY A 32 4.23 -21.20 -1.73
CA GLY A 32 5.12 -22.23 -1.23
C GLY A 32 6.39 -21.63 -0.61
N THR A 33 7.08 -22.42 0.22
CA THR A 33 8.23 -21.94 1.01
C THR A 33 9.43 -21.60 0.11
N ASP A 34 9.73 -22.43 -0.89
CA ASP A 34 10.89 -22.25 -1.76
C ASP A 34 10.76 -21.00 -2.63
N ASN A 35 9.61 -20.84 -3.31
CA ASN A 35 9.35 -19.65 -4.13
C ASN A 35 9.35 -18.37 -3.30
N LEU A 36 8.82 -18.41 -2.07
CA LEU A 36 8.82 -17.24 -1.18
C LEU A 36 10.24 -16.83 -0.77
N ALA A 37 11.15 -17.78 -0.57
CA ALA A 37 12.55 -17.50 -0.25
C ALA A 37 13.30 -16.79 -1.39
N GLU A 38 12.94 -17.10 -2.64
CA GLU A 38 13.49 -16.43 -3.84
C GLU A 38 12.74 -15.15 -4.22
N SER A 39 11.66 -14.82 -3.52
CA SER A 39 10.83 -13.65 -3.80
C SER A 39 11.30 -12.42 -3.03
N HIS A 40 11.09 -11.24 -3.61
CA HIS A 40 11.35 -9.96 -2.94
C HIS A 40 10.20 -8.98 -3.11
N LEU A 41 10.12 -8.01 -2.20
CA LEU A 41 9.06 -7.01 -2.17
C LEU A 41 9.58 -5.65 -2.61
N GLN A 42 8.92 -5.07 -3.60
CA GLN A 42 9.08 -3.67 -3.96
C GLN A 42 7.85 -2.89 -3.53
N VAL A 43 7.98 -1.98 -2.57
CA VAL A 43 6.86 -1.25 -1.98
C VAL A 43 6.87 0.19 -2.44
N ALA A 44 5.69 0.75 -2.72
CA ALA A 44 5.54 2.17 -3.00
C ALA A 44 5.96 3.00 -1.78
N ASN A 45 6.71 4.07 -2.02
CA ASN A 45 7.18 4.96 -0.95
C ASN A 45 6.03 5.66 -0.21
N GLU A 46 4.91 5.85 -0.91
CA GLU A 46 3.75 6.56 -0.41
C GLU A 46 2.60 5.60 -0.14
N LEU A 47 1.92 5.81 0.98
CA LEU A 47 0.68 5.10 1.28
C LEU A 47 -0.47 5.69 0.46
N PHE A 48 -1.39 4.82 0.06
CA PHE A 48 -2.59 5.16 -0.67
C PHE A 48 -3.76 5.26 0.30
N TYR A 49 -4.38 6.43 0.40
CA TYR A 49 -5.42 6.67 1.40
C TYR A 49 -6.81 6.59 0.79
N ARG A 50 -7.71 5.83 1.40
CA ARG A 50 -9.12 5.79 0.98
C ARG A 50 -10.01 5.47 2.16
N ASN A 51 -11.08 6.25 2.32
CA ASN A 51 -12.01 6.13 3.44
C ASN A 51 -11.24 6.17 4.78
N LYS A 52 -11.40 5.12 5.61
CA LYS A 52 -10.74 4.97 6.92
C LYS A 52 -9.48 4.08 6.87
N ALA A 53 -8.95 3.80 5.67
CA ALA A 53 -7.82 2.89 5.50
C ALA A 53 -6.63 3.61 4.82
N ALA A 54 -5.43 3.28 5.29
CA ALA A 54 -4.19 3.55 4.59
C ALA A 54 -3.71 2.26 3.93
N TRP A 55 -3.37 2.29 2.65
CA TRP A 55 -2.99 1.12 1.89
C TRP A 55 -1.51 1.16 1.59
N LEU A 56 -0.81 0.12 2.01
CA LEU A 56 0.52 -0.19 1.49
C LEU A 56 0.32 -0.91 0.17
N VAL A 57 0.90 -0.36 -0.89
CA VAL A 57 0.84 -0.91 -2.24
C VAL A 57 2.24 -1.33 -2.63
N GLY A 58 2.40 -2.57 -3.07
CA GLY A 58 3.67 -3.15 -3.46
C GLY A 58 3.53 -4.17 -4.59
N LYS A 59 4.68 -4.64 -5.02
CA LYS A 59 4.90 -5.73 -5.96
C LYS A 59 5.63 -6.84 -5.21
N LEU A 60 5.14 -8.05 -5.35
CA LEU A 60 5.83 -9.26 -4.95
C LEU A 60 6.45 -9.86 -6.21
N ILE A 61 7.76 -9.70 -6.33
CA ILE A 61 8.53 -10.22 -7.45
C ILE A 61 8.92 -11.64 -7.10
N THR A 62 8.43 -12.60 -7.89
CA THR A 62 8.68 -14.03 -7.72
C THR A 62 9.38 -14.59 -8.96
N PRO A 63 9.98 -15.79 -8.89
CA PRO A 63 10.52 -16.48 -10.07
C PRO A 63 9.48 -16.71 -11.18
N SER A 64 8.20 -16.80 -10.82
CA SER A 64 7.09 -17.02 -11.75
C SER A 64 6.48 -15.73 -12.31
N GLY A 65 6.94 -14.57 -11.84
CA GLY A 65 6.47 -13.25 -12.29
C GLY A 65 6.12 -12.30 -11.14
N THR A 66 5.55 -11.17 -11.52
CA THR A 66 5.19 -10.08 -10.59
C THR A 66 3.73 -10.19 -10.17
N LEU A 67 3.52 -10.28 -8.86
CA LEU A 67 2.20 -10.29 -8.24
C LEU A 67 1.94 -8.97 -7.49
N PRO A 68 0.68 -8.52 -7.38
CA PRO A 68 0.34 -7.43 -6.46
C PRO A 68 0.67 -7.81 -5.02
N PHE A 69 0.96 -6.81 -4.18
CA PHE A 69 1.07 -6.98 -2.73
C PHE A 69 0.40 -5.79 -2.04
N LEU A 70 -0.83 -5.97 -1.57
CA LEU A 70 -1.64 -4.90 -1.01
C LEU A 70 -1.98 -5.19 0.46
N LEU A 71 -1.66 -4.24 1.35
CA LEU A 71 -2.01 -4.33 2.77
C LEU A 71 -2.88 -3.13 3.18
N PRO A 72 -4.18 -3.32 3.41
CA PRO A 72 -5.00 -2.32 4.09
C PRO A 72 -4.64 -2.23 5.57
N ILE A 73 -4.27 -1.03 5.98
CA ILE A 73 -3.96 -0.66 7.35
C ILE A 73 -5.15 0.13 7.90
N HIS A 74 -5.73 -0.40 8.97
CA HIS A 74 -6.88 0.16 9.65
C HIS A 74 -6.49 0.64 11.05
N GLN A 75 -7.38 1.44 11.62
CA GLN A 75 -7.30 1.90 13.00
C GLN A 75 -8.43 1.26 13.81
N THR A 76 -8.12 0.73 14.98
CA THR A 76 -9.12 0.29 15.97
C THR A 76 -9.82 1.50 16.61
N ASP A 77 -10.92 1.24 17.32
CA ASP A 77 -11.62 2.30 18.07
C ASP A 77 -10.75 2.88 19.20
N ASP A 78 -9.85 2.07 19.78
CA ASP A 78 -8.82 2.49 20.77
C ASP A 78 -7.65 3.27 20.14
N GLY A 79 -7.68 3.40 18.82
CA GLY A 79 -6.76 4.22 18.06
C GLY A 79 -5.46 3.53 17.65
N GLU A 80 -5.40 2.20 17.73
CA GLU A 80 -4.24 1.39 17.39
C GLU A 80 -4.29 0.87 15.95
N LEU A 81 -3.13 0.62 15.37
CA LEU A 81 -2.97 0.14 14.01
C LEU A 81 -3.01 -1.38 13.92
N PHE A 82 -3.66 -1.88 12.88
CA PHE A 82 -3.55 -3.27 12.46
C PHE A 82 -3.61 -3.40 10.94
N ILE A 83 -3.03 -4.47 10.41
CA ILE A 83 -3.20 -4.89 9.02
C ILE A 83 -4.35 -5.89 8.96
N ASP A 84 -5.37 -5.57 8.16
CA ASP A 84 -6.59 -6.37 8.09
C ASP A 84 -6.40 -7.65 7.26
N THR A 85 -5.69 -7.54 6.13
CA THR A 85 -5.46 -8.67 5.22
C THR A 85 -4.22 -8.45 4.33
N CYS A 86 -3.84 -9.47 3.56
CA CYS A 86 -2.82 -9.42 2.52
C CYS A 86 -3.42 -9.90 1.20
N LEU A 87 -3.43 -9.03 0.18
CA LEU A 87 -3.96 -9.37 -1.14
C LEU A 87 -2.82 -9.52 -2.14
N THR A 88 -2.81 -10.64 -2.85
CA THR A 88 -1.70 -11.03 -3.73
C THR A 88 -2.11 -11.39 -5.14
N THR A 89 -3.40 -11.26 -5.47
CA THR A 89 -3.91 -11.57 -6.82
C THR A 89 -4.25 -10.32 -7.62
N THR A 90 -4.13 -10.42 -8.95
CA THR A 90 -4.52 -9.35 -9.89
C THR A 90 -6.03 -9.07 -9.85
N ALA A 91 -6.85 -10.09 -9.58
CA ALA A 91 -8.30 -9.95 -9.42
C ALA A 91 -8.64 -9.07 -8.19
N GLU A 92 -8.05 -9.37 -7.03
CA GLU A 92 -8.21 -8.57 -5.82
C GLU A 92 -7.72 -7.13 -6.03
N ALA A 93 -6.52 -6.96 -6.63
CA ALA A 93 -5.99 -5.65 -6.95
C ALA A 93 -6.93 -4.87 -7.88
N SER A 94 -7.49 -5.51 -8.91
CA SER A 94 -8.42 -4.86 -9.84
C SER A 94 -9.70 -4.39 -9.15
N ILE A 95 -10.21 -5.13 -8.15
CA ILE A 95 -11.35 -4.75 -7.32
C ILE A 95 -10.97 -3.57 -6.40
N VAL A 96 -9.80 -3.64 -5.75
CA VAL A 96 -9.30 -2.57 -4.88
C VAL A 96 -9.15 -1.27 -5.64
N PHE A 97 -8.63 -1.30 -6.87
CA PHE A 97 -8.48 -0.13 -7.75
C PHE A 97 -9.66 0.04 -8.74
N GLY A 98 -10.81 -0.57 -8.44
CA GLY A 98 -11.96 -0.55 -9.33
C GLY A 98 -12.62 0.83 -9.46
N PHE A 99 -13.16 1.13 -10.63
CA PHE A 99 -13.83 2.41 -10.93
C PHE A 99 -15.07 2.66 -10.05
N ALA A 100 -15.75 1.61 -9.58
CA ALA A 100 -16.93 1.68 -8.73
C ALA A 100 -16.61 2.05 -7.27
N ARG A 101 -15.39 2.51 -7.00
CA ARG A 101 -14.91 2.93 -5.68
C ARG A 101 -14.38 4.35 -5.77
N SER A 102 -14.36 5.04 -4.63
CA SER A 102 -13.67 6.32 -4.52
C SER A 102 -12.19 6.17 -4.87
N TYR A 103 -11.63 7.20 -5.49
CA TYR A 103 -10.22 7.28 -5.82
C TYR A 103 -9.33 7.20 -4.57
N PHE A 104 -8.11 6.71 -4.74
CA PHE A 104 -7.08 6.81 -3.73
C PHE A 104 -6.49 8.20 -3.67
N MET A 105 -6.33 8.71 -2.46
CA MET A 105 -5.57 9.90 -2.16
C MET A 105 -4.11 9.50 -1.96
N VAL A 106 -3.20 9.90 -2.86
CA VAL A 106 -1.77 9.55 -2.77
C VAL A 106 -0.91 10.78 -3.09
N TYR A 107 0.24 10.90 -2.41
CA TYR A 107 1.22 11.90 -2.78
C TYR A 107 2.00 11.42 -4.00
N ALA A 108 1.93 12.18 -5.09
CA ALA A 108 2.54 11.77 -6.35
C ALA A 108 3.05 13.02 -7.09
N PRO A 109 4.30 13.44 -6.84
CA PRO A 109 4.88 14.60 -7.52
C PRO A 109 5.03 14.37 -9.03
N LEU A 110 5.19 13.10 -9.46
CA LEU A 110 5.18 12.69 -10.85
C LEU A 110 4.11 11.60 -11.07
N PRO A 111 2.85 11.96 -11.34
CA PRO A 111 1.75 11.00 -11.46
C PRO A 111 1.94 9.95 -12.55
N ALA A 112 2.54 10.34 -13.68
CA ALA A 112 2.81 9.43 -14.79
C ALA A 112 3.71 8.26 -14.39
N ALA A 113 4.77 8.52 -13.62
CA ALA A 113 5.66 7.46 -13.12
C ALA A 113 4.93 6.51 -12.16
N LEU A 114 4.01 7.03 -11.34
CA LEU A 114 3.19 6.19 -10.46
C LEU A 114 2.20 5.32 -11.26
N VAL A 115 1.57 5.89 -12.30
CA VAL A 115 0.67 5.15 -13.19
C VAL A 115 1.42 4.04 -13.92
N GLU A 116 2.59 4.31 -14.48
CA GLU A 116 3.41 3.29 -15.14
C GLU A 116 3.83 2.20 -14.15
N TRP A 117 4.22 2.56 -12.92
CA TRP A 117 4.57 1.58 -11.90
C TRP A 117 3.36 0.69 -11.49
N LEU A 118 2.16 1.27 -11.38
CA LEU A 118 0.92 0.55 -11.06
C LEU A 118 0.47 -0.39 -12.19
N ARG A 119 0.86 -0.10 -13.44
CA ARG A 119 0.46 -0.88 -14.62
C ARG A 119 0.90 -2.35 -14.53
N GLU A 120 2.06 -2.61 -13.92
CA GLU A 120 2.59 -3.96 -13.74
C GLU A 120 1.73 -4.82 -12.79
N ILE A 121 1.05 -4.22 -11.81
CA ILE A 121 0.15 -4.95 -10.89
C ILE A 121 -1.32 -4.88 -11.29
N LEU A 122 -1.65 -4.06 -12.29
CA LEU A 122 -3.00 -3.84 -12.82
C LEU A 122 -3.00 -3.92 -14.35
N PRO A 123 -2.55 -5.03 -14.96
CA PRO A 123 -2.34 -5.13 -16.40
C PRO A 123 -3.63 -4.96 -17.23
N GLY A 124 -4.80 -5.26 -16.63
CA GLY A 124 -6.10 -5.14 -17.27
C GLY A 124 -6.72 -3.73 -17.24
N LYS A 125 -6.09 -2.75 -16.58
CA LYS A 125 -6.62 -1.38 -16.51
C LYS A 125 -5.97 -0.49 -17.56
N THR A 126 -6.80 0.32 -18.21
CA THR A 126 -6.32 1.38 -19.11
C THR A 126 -5.56 2.45 -18.33
N THR A 127 -4.69 3.21 -19.01
CA THR A 127 -4.00 4.35 -18.42
C THR A 127 -4.98 5.35 -17.79
N ALA A 128 -6.12 5.62 -18.45
CA ALA A 128 -7.15 6.50 -17.94
C ALA A 128 -7.76 5.98 -16.62
N GLU A 129 -8.07 4.68 -16.54
CA GLU A 129 -8.57 4.07 -15.29
C GLU A 129 -7.55 4.13 -14.16
N LEU A 130 -6.26 3.95 -14.45
CA LEU A 130 -5.20 4.08 -13.46
C LEU A 130 -5.11 5.53 -12.93
N TYR A 131 -5.20 6.53 -13.82
CA TYR A 131 -5.29 7.93 -13.40
C TYR A 131 -6.55 8.19 -12.57
N MET A 132 -7.71 7.64 -12.93
CA MET A 132 -8.93 7.79 -12.15
C MET A 132 -8.85 7.13 -10.78
N ALA A 133 -8.13 6.01 -10.67
CA ALA A 133 -7.93 5.30 -9.42
C ALA A 133 -7.05 6.10 -8.43
N ILE A 134 -6.29 7.10 -8.89
CA ILE A 134 -5.46 7.97 -8.06
C ILE A 134 -5.85 9.45 -8.19
N ALA A 135 -6.33 10.07 -7.11
CA ALA A 135 -6.28 11.52 -6.99
C ALA A 135 -4.86 11.93 -6.60
N ALA A 136 -3.99 11.99 -7.60
CA ALA A 136 -2.61 12.43 -7.45
C ALA A 136 -2.57 13.87 -6.93
N ARG A 137 -1.87 14.08 -5.82
CA ARG A 137 -1.60 15.42 -5.30
C ARG A 137 -0.12 15.75 -5.39
N SER A 138 0.17 16.95 -5.87
CA SER A 138 1.51 17.55 -5.88
C SER A 138 1.97 18.03 -4.52
N THR A 139 1.09 18.07 -3.51
CA THR A 139 1.43 18.41 -2.12
C THR A 139 1.18 17.23 -1.17
N PRO A 140 2.09 16.96 -0.22
CA PRO A 140 2.02 15.79 0.64
C PRO A 140 0.98 15.92 1.76
N LYS A 141 0.45 17.12 1.97
CA LYS A 141 -0.55 17.38 3.01
C LYS A 141 -1.95 17.04 2.46
N PRO A 142 -2.64 16.00 2.98
CA PRO A 142 -4.09 15.90 2.77
C PRO A 142 -4.78 17.17 3.28
N LYS A 143 -6.05 17.46 2.90
CA LYS A 143 -6.90 18.50 3.54
C LYS A 143 -7.85 17.80 4.52
N ALA A 144 -7.89 18.25 5.77
CA ALA A 144 -8.54 17.52 6.86
C ALA A 144 -10.05 17.54 6.63
N THR A 145 -10.59 16.39 6.24
CA THR A 145 -12.03 16.10 6.29
C THR A 145 -12.23 15.10 7.42
N ALA A 146 -13.34 15.21 8.16
CA ALA A 146 -13.59 14.51 9.43
C ALA A 146 -13.33 12.98 9.40
N ASN A 147 -13.42 12.34 8.23
CA ASN A 147 -13.24 10.90 8.04
C ASN A 147 -11.78 10.41 7.92
N ILE A 148 -10.80 11.31 7.84
CA ILE A 148 -9.37 11.01 7.55
C ILE A 148 -8.48 11.47 8.74
N SER A 149 -9.06 11.68 9.92
CA SER A 149 -8.39 12.29 11.09
C SER A 149 -7.12 11.55 11.52
N PHE A 150 -7.15 10.22 11.52
CA PHE A 150 -5.99 9.40 11.83
C PHE A 150 -4.89 9.49 10.77
N ILE A 151 -5.26 9.43 9.49
CA ILE A 151 -4.34 9.60 8.36
C ILE A 151 -3.63 10.95 8.47
N TYR A 152 -4.34 11.99 8.87
CA TYR A 152 -3.77 13.29 9.16
C TYR A 152 -2.76 13.27 10.31
N ARG A 153 -3.09 12.61 11.42
CA ARG A 153 -2.19 12.44 12.58
C ARG A 153 -0.96 11.61 12.21
N ALA A 154 -1.11 10.60 11.37
CA ALA A 154 -0.02 9.77 10.86
C ALA A 154 0.93 10.57 9.96
N VAL A 155 0.39 11.33 8.99
CA VAL A 155 1.17 12.05 7.96
C VAL A 155 1.77 13.36 8.45
N MET A 156 1.03 14.18 9.21
CA MET A 156 1.51 15.51 9.66
C MET A 156 2.58 15.43 10.74
N SER A 157 2.76 14.27 11.35
CA SER A 157 3.82 14.01 12.31
C SER A 157 5.15 13.82 11.57
N SER A 158 5.17 13.13 10.44
CA SER A 158 6.35 12.89 9.61
C SER A 158 6.69 14.07 8.70
N SER A 159 7.88 14.65 8.85
CA SER A 159 8.47 15.46 7.78
C SER A 159 8.83 14.54 6.62
N LEU A 160 8.01 14.51 5.56
CA LEU A 160 8.36 13.94 4.26
C LEU A 160 9.58 14.69 3.69
N LYS A 161 10.78 14.31 4.12
CA LYS A 161 12.02 14.69 3.46
C LYS A 161 12.90 13.45 3.33
N ARG A 162 13.15 13.11 2.07
CA ARG A 162 14.16 12.17 1.56
C ARG A 162 13.91 10.69 1.86
N ARG A 163 13.44 9.98 0.82
CA ARG A 163 14.08 8.75 0.36
C ARG A 163 13.69 8.49 -1.10
N VAL A 164 14.66 8.76 -1.97
CA VAL A 164 14.69 8.34 -3.38
C VAL A 164 14.84 6.81 -3.38
N PHE A 165 14.22 6.17 -4.37
CA PHE A 165 14.39 4.76 -4.76
C PHE A 165 15.69 4.14 -4.24
N VAL A 166 15.57 3.05 -3.48
CA VAL A 166 16.71 2.17 -3.20
C VAL A 166 16.33 0.81 -3.73
N GLU A 167 16.80 0.51 -4.94
CA GLU A 167 16.96 -0.86 -5.43
C GLU A 167 18.07 -1.54 -4.60
N TRP A 168 17.80 -2.76 -4.16
CA TRP A 168 18.81 -3.77 -3.84
C TRP A 168 18.35 -5.08 -4.46
#